data_AF-A0A7C3Z2E0-F1
#
_entry.id   AF-A0A7C3Z2E0-F1
#
_cell.length_a   1.000
_cell.length_b   1.000
_cell.length_c   1.000
_cell.angle_alpha   90.00
_cell.angle_beta   90.00
_cell.angle_gamma   90.00
#
_symmetry.space_group_name_H-M   'P 1'
#
loop_
_entity.id
_entity.type
_entity.pdbx_description
1 polymer ?
#
loop_
_entity_poly.entity_id
_entity_poly.type
_entity_poly.pdbx_seq_one_letter_code
_entity_poly.pdbx_strand_id
1 'polypeptide(L)'
;MGRGKERMVICAKCGKNVRRDKAVFIEKIVFTNPADRKDIQDEKYTRFFSRELAYCPSCARHLRIYEKKKQQMQRERQRKENKQFERYHEKHEKPATVVEPKEVKQPESKQEEKPKEQELKTEQQAT
;
A
#
# COMPACT_ATOMS: atom_id res chain seq x y z
N MET A 1 25.68 -23.30 -29.21
CA MET A 1 25.05 -21.96 -29.06
C MET A 1 25.90 -20.93 -29.81
N GLY A 2 25.55 -20.61 -31.05
CA GLY A 2 26.25 -19.62 -31.88
C GLY A 2 25.82 -18.19 -31.55
N ARG A 3 26.24 -17.66 -30.40
CA ARG A 3 26.05 -16.23 -30.10
C ARG A 3 27.14 -15.48 -30.85
N GLY A 4 26.76 -14.77 -31.92
CA GLY A 4 27.67 -13.99 -32.77
C GLY A 4 28.31 -12.79 -32.04
N LYS A 5 28.61 -11.70 -32.76
CA LYS A 5 29.09 -10.45 -32.14
C LYS A 5 27.97 -9.79 -31.35
N GLU A 6 28.05 -9.87 -30.02
CA GLU A 6 27.15 -9.16 -29.11
C GLU A 6 27.44 -7.65 -29.08
N ARG A 7 26.40 -6.88 -28.74
CA ARG A 7 26.51 -5.43 -28.54
C ARG A 7 27.42 -5.14 -27.33
N MET A 8 28.32 -4.19 -27.52
CA MET A 8 29.17 -3.66 -26.45
C MET A 8 28.44 -2.52 -25.74
N VAL A 9 28.63 -2.44 -24.42
CA VAL A 9 28.06 -1.40 -23.55
C VAL A 9 29.18 -0.78 -22.73
N ILE A 10 29.12 0.52 -22.52
CA ILE A 10 30.12 1.27 -21.75
C ILE A 10 29.76 1.22 -20.26
N CYS A 11 30.74 0.85 -19.43
CA CYS A 11 30.59 0.89 -17.98
C CYS A 11 30.49 2.33 -17.47
N ALA A 12 29.44 2.64 -16.71
CA ALA A 12 29.20 3.99 -16.17
C ALA A 12 30.26 4.47 -15.14
N LYS A 13 31.01 3.56 -14.51
CA LYS A 13 32.06 3.93 -13.52
C LYS A 13 33.43 4.15 -14.15
N CYS A 14 33.88 3.20 -14.97
CA CYS A 14 35.26 3.15 -15.45
C CYS A 14 35.38 3.36 -16.97
N GLY A 15 34.28 3.55 -17.69
CA GLY A 15 34.27 3.79 -19.13
C GLY A 15 34.68 2.58 -19.99
N LYS A 16 34.99 1.43 -19.39
CA LYS A 16 35.38 0.22 -20.14
C LYS A 16 34.23 -0.30 -20.99
N ASN A 17 34.54 -0.69 -22.22
CA ASN A 17 33.63 -1.43 -23.09
C ASN A 17 33.50 -2.88 -22.62
N VAL A 18 32.27 -3.30 -22.32
CA VAL A 18 31.95 -4.64 -21.84
C VAL A 18 30.85 -5.23 -22.72
N ARG A 19 30.92 -6.54 -22.98
CA ARG A 19 29.83 -7.25 -23.64
C ARG A 19 28.56 -7.17 -22.82
N ARG A 20 27.41 -6.95 -23.49
CA ARG A 20 26.10 -6.80 -22.83
C ARG A 20 25.78 -7.98 -21.89
N ASP A 21 26.08 -9.21 -22.30
CA ASP A 21 25.80 -10.42 -21.51
C ASP A 21 26.56 -10.48 -20.18
N LYS A 22 27.73 -9.83 -20.12
CA LYS A 22 28.58 -9.81 -18.93
C LYS A 22 28.39 -8.53 -18.11
N ALA A 23 27.64 -7.56 -18.62
CA ALA A 23 27.39 -6.30 -17.94
C ALA A 23 26.31 -6.48 -16.86
N VAL A 24 26.50 -5.79 -15.74
CA VAL A 24 25.50 -5.75 -14.66
C VAL A 24 24.71 -4.46 -14.80
N PHE A 25 23.45 -4.59 -15.18
CA PHE A 25 22.52 -3.46 -15.27
C PHE A 25 21.87 -3.17 -13.93
N ILE A 26 21.80 -1.91 -13.51
CA ILE A 26 21.03 -1.50 -12.33
C ILE A 26 20.18 -0.29 -12.69
N GLU A 27 18.93 -0.32 -12.26
CA GLU A 27 18.02 0.80 -12.41
C GLU A 27 18.29 1.81 -11.29
N LYS A 28 18.61 3.04 -11.67
CA LYS A 28 18.81 4.16 -10.75
C LYS A 28 17.70 5.17 -10.96
N ILE A 29 16.95 5.44 -9.89
CA ILE A 29 15.95 6.51 -9.88
C ILE A 29 16.73 7.83 -9.79
N VAL A 30 16.59 8.65 -10.82
CA VAL A 30 17.07 10.02 -10.85
C VAL A 30 15.95 10.88 -10.31
N PHE A 31 16.18 11.42 -9.13
CA PHE A 31 15.32 12.41 -8.54
C PHE A 31 15.70 13.78 -9.10
N THR A 32 14.73 14.49 -9.64
CA THR A 32 14.88 15.91 -9.97
C THR A 32 15.09 16.71 -8.69
N ASN A 33 15.82 17.82 -8.76
CA ASN A 33 16.16 18.63 -7.60
C ASN A 33 14.87 19.09 -6.89
N PRO A 34 14.72 18.88 -5.56
CA PRO A 34 13.54 19.32 -4.83
C PRO A 34 13.23 20.81 -4.93
N ALA A 35 14.22 21.67 -5.23
CA ALA A 35 14.00 23.08 -5.51
C ALA A 35 13.13 23.27 -6.77
N ASP A 36 13.54 22.65 -7.88
CA ASP A 36 12.82 22.68 -9.17
C ASP A 36 11.40 22.06 -9.10
N ARG A 37 11.10 21.29 -8.04
CA ARG A 37 9.78 20.67 -7.84
C ARG A 37 8.73 21.63 -7.31
N LYS A 38 9.13 22.71 -6.64
CA LYS A 38 8.17 23.67 -6.08
C LYS A 38 7.55 24.55 -7.15
N ASP A 39 8.31 24.81 -8.21
CA ASP A 39 7.92 25.74 -9.28
C ASP A 39 7.08 25.05 -10.36
N ILE A 40 7.10 23.72 -10.44
CA ILE A 40 6.34 22.93 -11.42
C ILE A 40 5.10 22.35 -10.73
N GLN A 41 4.02 23.12 -10.71
CA GLN A 41 2.69 22.67 -10.25
C GLN A 41 1.88 21.96 -11.34
N ASP A 42 2.51 21.50 -12.42
CA ASP A 42 1.80 20.77 -13.47
C ASP A 42 1.51 19.32 -13.07
N GLU A 43 0.24 18.90 -13.18
CA GLU A 43 -0.22 17.52 -12.96
C GLU A 43 0.48 16.50 -13.87
N LYS A 44 1.07 16.96 -14.99
CA LYS A 44 1.81 16.12 -15.96
C LYS A 44 3.27 15.87 -15.56
N TYR A 45 3.75 16.43 -14.45
CA TYR A 45 5.13 16.25 -14.02
C TYR A 45 5.38 14.82 -13.49
N THR A 46 6.11 14.01 -14.26
CA THR A 46 6.56 12.70 -13.83
C THR A 46 7.68 12.82 -12.80
N ARG A 47 7.30 12.66 -11.52
CA ARG A 47 8.17 12.86 -10.34
C ARG A 47 9.40 11.94 -10.28
N PHE A 48 9.42 10.86 -11.06
CA PHE A 48 10.46 9.84 -11.01
C PHE A 48 10.88 9.45 -12.43
N PHE A 49 12.16 9.69 -12.75
CA PHE A 49 12.78 9.16 -13.96
C PHE A 49 13.74 8.04 -13.57
N SER A 50 13.59 6.86 -14.14
CA SER A 50 14.55 5.78 -13.94
C SER A 50 15.51 5.65 -15.12
N ARG A 51 16.80 5.51 -14.82
CA ARG A 51 17.85 5.26 -15.82
C ARG A 51 18.48 3.90 -15.54
N GLU A 52 18.56 3.08 -16.58
CA GLU A 52 19.31 1.83 -16.52
C GLU A 52 20.81 2.13 -16.75
N LEU A 53 21.64 1.76 -15.77
CA LEU A 53 23.09 1.95 -15.83
C LEU A 53 23.79 0.60 -15.95
N ALA A 54 24.76 0.51 -16.87
CA ALA A 54 25.57 -0.67 -17.08
C ALA A 54 26.90 -0.56 -16.33
N TYR A 55 27.29 -1.64 -15.64
CA TYR A 55 28.59 -1.74 -14.96
C TYR A 55 29.35 -2.99 -15.39
N CYS A 56 30.68 -2.90 -15.39
CA CYS A 56 31.55 -4.05 -15.56
C CYS A 56 31.57 -4.93 -14.28
N PRO A 57 31.90 -6.24 -14.38
CA PRO A 57 31.88 -7.15 -13.23
C PRO A 57 32.75 -6.69 -12.06
N SER A 58 33.91 -6.11 -12.33
CA SER A 58 34.80 -5.60 -11.29
C SER A 58 34.18 -4.40 -10.57
N CYS A 59 33.67 -3.40 -11.29
CA CYS A 59 33.03 -2.24 -10.68
C CYS A 59 31.75 -2.63 -9.91
N ALA A 60 30.99 -3.60 -10.43
CA ALA A 60 29.80 -4.10 -9.77
C ALA A 60 30.11 -4.75 -8.42
N ARG A 61 31.23 -5.48 -8.30
CA ARG A 61 31.70 -6.05 -7.03
C ARG A 61 32.10 -4.96 -6.03
N HIS A 62 32.90 -3.98 -6.46
CA HIS A 62 33.35 -2.88 -5.59
C HIS A 62 32.18 -2.01 -5.08
N LEU A 63 31.18 -1.77 -5.93
CA LEU A 63 30.00 -0.96 -5.59
C LEU A 63 28.89 -1.77 -4.89
N ARG A 64 29.13 -3.05 -4.59
CA ARG A 64 28.16 -3.99 -3.97
C ARG A 64 26.82 -4.04 -4.72
N ILE A 65 26.86 -3.96 -6.05
CA ILE A 65 25.65 -3.96 -6.90
C ILE A 65 24.95 -5.32 -6.84
N TYR A 66 25.71 -6.41 -6.73
CA TYR A 66 25.16 -7.76 -6.59
C TYR A 66 24.30 -7.90 -5.32
N GLU A 67 24.76 -7.37 -4.19
CA GLU A 67 24.02 -7.37 -2.94
C GLU A 67 22.74 -6.54 -3.06
N LYS A 68 22.83 -5.35 -3.67
CA LYS A 68 21.68 -4.49 -3.93
C LYS A 68 20.63 -5.19 -4.80
N LYS A 69 21.05 -5.88 -5.86
CA LYS A 69 20.13 -6.66 -6.70
C LYS A 69 19.49 -7.82 -5.95
N LYS A 70 20.24 -8.52 -5.09
CA LYS A 70 19.68 -9.59 -4.25
C LYS A 70 18.58 -9.04 -3.34
N GLN A 71 18.84 -7.91 -2.66
CA GLN A 71 17.84 -7.24 -1.82
C GLN A 71 16.65 -6.71 -2.63
N GLN A 72 16.88 -6.23 -3.86
CA GLN A 72 15.80 -5.80 -4.74
C GLN A 72 14.90 -6.97 -5.13
N MET A 73 15.47 -8.10 -5.57
CA MET A 73 14.70 -9.30 -5.90
C MET A 73 13.92 -9.84 -4.68
N GLN A 74 14.50 -9.78 -3.48
CA GLN A 74 13.79 -10.16 -2.26
C GLN A 74 12.59 -9.24 -1.98
N ARG A 75 12.76 -7.92 -2.09
CA ARG A 75 11.66 -6.96 -1.93
C ARG A 75 10.58 -7.14 -3.00
N GLU A 76 10.97 -7.41 -4.24
CA GLU A 76 10.02 -7.69 -5.32
C GLU A 76 9.23 -8.98 -5.07
N ARG A 77 9.89 -10.02 -4.54
CA ARG A 77 9.22 -11.25 -4.13
C ARG A 77 8.20 -11.01 -3.03
N GLN A 78 8.57 -10.32 -1.95
CA GLN A 78 7.65 -9.98 -0.86
C GLN A 78 6.44 -9.16 -1.36
N ARG A 79 6.67 -8.20 -2.25
CA ARG A 79 5.58 -7.42 -2.87
C ARG A 79 4.62 -8.28 -3.69
N LYS A 80 5.13 -9.31 -4.39
CA LYS A 80 4.29 -10.25 -5.14
C LYS A 80 3.47 -11.14 -4.21
N GLU A 81 4.07 -11.63 -3.13
CA GLU A 81 3.40 -12.45 -2.11
C GLU A 81 2.28 -11.64 -1.42
N ASN A 82 2.55 -10.41 -0.99
CA ASN A 82 1.52 -9.54 -0.38
C ASN A 82 0.36 -9.24 -1.34
N LYS A 83 0.65 -8.91 -2.62
CA LYS A 83 -0.40 -8.70 -3.63
C LYS A 83 -1.25 -9.95 -3.86
N GLN A 84 -0.65 -11.14 -3.76
CA GLN A 84 -1.38 -12.39 -3.89
C GLN A 84 -2.30 -12.61 -2.69
N PHE A 85 -1.85 -12.27 -1.47
CA PHE A 85 -2.67 -12.29 -0.27
C PHE A 85 -3.84 -11.29 -0.34
N GLU A 86 -3.59 -10.05 -0.73
CA GLU A 86 -4.65 -9.03 -0.93
C GLU A 86 -5.72 -9.50 -1.94
N ARG A 87 -5.28 -10.03 -3.08
CA ARG A 87 -6.19 -10.58 -4.11
C ARG A 87 -6.99 -11.79 -3.63
N TYR A 88 -6.45 -12.57 -2.70
CA TYR A 88 -7.16 -13.69 -2.11
C TYR A 88 -8.24 -13.18 -1.15
N HIS A 89 -7.91 -12.22 -0.30
CA HIS A 89 -8.86 -11.61 0.65
C HIS A 89 -10.03 -10.93 -0.08
N GLU A 90 -9.74 -10.14 -1.11
CA GLU A 90 -10.73 -9.42 -1.93
C GLU A 90 -11.70 -10.38 -2.65
N LYS A 91 -11.28 -11.62 -2.95
CA LYS A 91 -12.13 -12.63 -3.58
C LYS A 91 -12.97 -13.46 -2.61
N HIS A 92 -12.53 -13.61 -1.36
CA HIS A 92 -13.17 -14.49 -0.39
C HIS A 92 -13.99 -13.75 0.68
N GLU A 93 -13.71 -12.47 0.91
CA GLU A 93 -14.63 -11.59 1.62
C GLU A 93 -15.66 -11.03 0.64
N LYS A 94 -16.64 -11.86 0.29
CA LYS A 94 -17.95 -11.28 -0.08
C LYS A 94 -18.42 -10.48 1.14
N PRO A 95 -18.89 -9.22 0.99
CA PRO A 95 -19.50 -8.54 2.12
C PRO A 95 -20.61 -9.46 2.62
N ALA A 96 -20.52 -9.87 3.88
CA ALA A 96 -21.65 -10.46 4.56
C ALA A 96 -22.80 -9.49 4.30
N THR A 97 -23.79 -9.93 3.51
CA THR A 97 -25.03 -9.18 3.33
C THR A 97 -25.45 -8.74 4.71
N VAL A 98 -25.51 -7.43 4.93
CA VAL A 98 -26.00 -6.84 6.16
C VAL A 98 -27.41 -7.37 6.32
N VAL A 99 -27.56 -8.46 7.07
CA VAL A 99 -28.87 -8.95 7.48
C VAL A 99 -29.32 -7.90 8.48
N GLU A 100 -30.23 -7.03 8.05
CA GLU A 100 -30.87 -6.06 8.94
C GLU A 100 -31.33 -6.82 10.19
N PRO A 101 -30.92 -6.38 11.39
CA PRO A 101 -31.35 -7.02 12.61
C PRO A 101 -32.88 -6.91 12.66
N LYS A 102 -33.58 -8.04 12.49
CA LYS A 102 -35.03 -8.11 12.71
C LYS A 102 -35.29 -7.61 14.13
N GLU A 103 -36.07 -6.54 14.22
CA GLU A 103 -36.53 -5.95 15.46
C GLU A 103 -37.15 -7.05 16.33
N VAL A 104 -36.45 -7.41 17.41
CA VAL A 104 -36.99 -8.28 18.45
C VAL A 104 -38.04 -7.46 19.19
N LYS A 105 -39.32 -7.67 18.85
CA LYS A 105 -40.45 -7.14 19.63
C LYS A 105 -40.33 -7.67 21.06
N GLN A 106 -40.01 -6.78 21.99
CA GLN A 106 -40.06 -7.07 23.42
C GLN A 106 -41.52 -7.32 23.82
N PRO A 107 -41.83 -8.40 24.56
CA PRO A 107 -43.18 -8.62 25.07
C PRO A 107 -43.53 -7.58 26.14
N GLU A 108 -44.70 -6.96 25.96
CA GLU A 108 -45.26 -5.91 26.80
C GLU A 108 -45.37 -6.36 28.27
N SER A 109 -44.79 -5.56 29.15
CA SER A 109 -44.85 -5.73 30.60
C SER A 109 -46.29 -5.56 31.10
N LYS A 110 -46.81 -6.61 31.73
CA LYS A 110 -48.02 -6.63 32.57
C LYS A 110 -48.01 -5.44 33.55
N GLN A 111 -49.03 -4.61 33.47
CA GLN A 111 -49.33 -3.58 34.47
C GLN A 111 -50.00 -4.24 35.68
N GLU A 112 -49.37 -4.14 36.85
CA GLU A 112 -50.00 -4.46 38.14
C GLU A 112 -50.74 -3.22 38.65
N GLU A 113 -52.04 -3.38 38.86
CA GLU A 113 -52.95 -2.39 39.43
C GLU A 113 -52.63 -2.15 40.92
N LYS A 114 -52.40 -0.90 41.32
CA LYS A 114 -52.44 -0.47 42.72
C LYS A 114 -53.88 -0.04 43.07
N PRO A 115 -54.45 -0.50 44.19
CA PRO A 115 -55.78 -0.08 44.63
C PRO A 115 -55.77 1.33 45.24
N LYS A 116 -56.90 2.01 45.01
CA LYS A 116 -57.31 3.34 45.49
C LYS A 116 -57.37 3.40 47.03
N GLU A 117 -56.75 4.42 47.61
CA GLU A 117 -57.18 4.99 48.90
C GLU A 117 -58.06 6.22 48.63
N GLN A 118 -59.27 6.17 49.17
CA GLN A 118 -60.28 7.23 49.13
C GLN A 118 -60.13 8.15 50.34
N GLU A 119 -60.08 9.44 50.03
CA GLU A 119 -60.83 10.55 50.66
C GLU A 119 -60.99 10.61 52.19
N LEU A 120 -60.48 11.70 52.79
CA LEU A 120 -61.30 12.48 53.71
C LEU A 120 -61.02 13.98 53.62
N LYS A 121 -62.13 14.70 53.45
CA LYS A 121 -62.33 16.15 53.30
C LYS A 121 -62.17 16.85 54.65
N THR A 122 -61.76 18.12 54.65
CA THR A 122 -62.54 19.30 55.15
C THR A 122 -61.72 20.59 54.97
N GLU A 123 -62.23 21.55 54.18
CA GLU A 123 -62.73 22.89 54.62
C GLU A 123 -61.57 23.85 55.01
N GLN A 124 -61.08 24.76 54.16
CA GLN A 124 -61.69 26.02 53.68
C GLN A 124 -62.76 26.65 54.59
N GLN A 125 -62.40 27.81 55.17
CA GLN A 125 -63.18 28.94 55.72
C GLN A 125 -62.53 29.36 57.07
N ALA A 126 -62.25 30.60 57.41
CA ALA A 126 -62.56 31.92 56.87
C ALA A 126 -61.59 32.96 57.48
N THR A 127 -61.66 34.18 56.94
CA THR A 127 -61.20 35.48 57.47
C THR A 127 -59.70 35.76 57.56
#